data_AF-A0A2V8SHJ4-F1
#
_entry.id   AF-A0A2V8SHJ4-F1
#
_cell.length_a   1.000
_cell.length_b   1.000
_cell.length_c   1.000
_cell.angle_alpha   90.00
_cell.angle_beta   90.00
_cell.angle_gamma   90.00
#
_symmetry.space_group_name_H-M   'P 1'
#
loop_
_entity.id
_entity.type
_entity.pdbx_description
1 polymer ?
#
loop_
_entity_poly.entity_id
_entity_poly.type
_entity_poly.pdbx_seq_one_letter_code
_entity_poly.pdbx_strand_id
1 'polypeptide(L)' 'MKQTLLSILVLVSILVASALITNLFARAMYRRCTACGTLNAKRRAHCRSCQAEMKWRLRN' A
#
# COMPACT_ATOMS: atom_id res chain seq x y z
N MET A 1 -1.94 34.21 -14.49
CA MET A 1 -1.94 33.65 -13.11
C MET A 1 -3.09 32.68 -12.85
N LYS A 2 -4.35 33.00 -13.20
CA LYS A 2 -5.50 32.07 -13.04
C LYS A 2 -5.31 30.71 -13.75
N GLN A 3 -4.76 30.72 -14.97
CA GLN A 3 -4.41 29.51 -15.71
C GLN A 3 -3.44 28.61 -14.93
N THR A 4 -2.41 29.22 -14.36
CA THR A 4 -1.36 28.53 -13.60
C THR A 4 -1.95 27.90 -12.33
N LEU A 5 -2.84 28.62 -11.64
CA LEU A 5 -3.54 28.11 -10.46
C LEU A 5 -4.44 26.91 -10.80
N LEU A 6 -5.18 26.98 -11.91
CA LEU A 6 -5.99 25.87 -12.42
C LEU A 6 -5.13 24.64 -12.74
N SER A 7 -4.00 24.82 -13.43
CA SER A 7 -3.08 23.71 -13.73
C SER A 7 -2.50 23.06 -12.48
N ILE A 8 -2.12 23.86 -11.48
CA ILE A 8 -1.62 23.36 -10.19
C ILE A 8 -2.71 22.55 -9.48
N LEU A 9 -3.94 23.07 -9.44
CA LEU A 9 -5.05 22.41 -8.78
C LEU A 9 -5.38 21.05 -9.42
N VAL A 10 -5.36 20.98 -10.75
CA VAL A 10 -5.53 19.73 -11.50
C VAL A 10 -4.39 18.74 -11.23
N LEU A 11 -3.14 19.21 -11.20
CA LEU A 11 -2.00 18.34 -10.87
C LEU A 11 -2.09 17.77 -9.46
N VAL A 12 -2.40 18.62 -8.47
CA VAL A 12 -2.56 18.19 -7.08
C VAL A 12 -3.70 17.19 -6.96
N SER A 13 -4.84 17.40 -7.62
CA SER A 13 -5.97 16.48 -7.54
C SER A 13 -5.63 15.10 -8.13
N ILE A 14 -4.93 15.05 -9.27
CA ILE A 14 -4.48 13.80 -9.88
C ILE A 14 -3.50 13.07 -8.95
N LEU A 15 -2.52 13.78 -8.37
CA LEU A 15 -1.52 13.18 -7.48
C LEU A 15 -2.17 12.63 -6.21
N VAL A 16 -3.09 13.37 -5.60
CA VAL A 16 -3.83 12.92 -4.42
C VAL A 16 -4.68 11.69 -4.75
N ALA A 17 -5.45 11.72 -5.84
CA ALA A 17 -6.27 10.59 -6.25
C ALA A 17 -5.41 9.34 -6.52
N SER A 18 -4.30 9.50 -7.24
CA SER A 18 -3.36 8.41 -7.53
C SER A 18 -2.76 7.84 -6.24
N ALA A 19 -2.31 8.70 -5.31
CA ALA A 19 -1.74 8.27 -4.03
C ALA A 19 -2.74 7.49 -3.17
N LEU A 20 -4.01 7.91 -3.12
CA LEU A 20 -5.07 7.20 -2.40
C LEU A 20 -5.29 5.80 -2.99
N ILE A 21 -5.42 5.71 -4.31
CA ILE A 21 -5.62 4.43 -5.00
C ILE A 21 -4.41 3.51 -4.77
N THR A 22 -3.19 4.00 -5.00
CA THR A 22 -1.97 3.22 -4.80
C THR A 22 -1.83 2.71 -3.36
N ASN A 23 -2.14 3.55 -2.36
CA ASN A 23 -2.07 3.15 -0.96
C ASN A 23 -3.12 2.08 -0.61
N LEU A 24 -4.33 2.15 -1.18
CA LEU A 24 -5.34 1.10 -1.02
C LEU A 24 -4.87 -0.24 -1.59
N PHE A 25 -4.31 -0.23 -2.80
CA PHE A 25 -3.72 -1.44 -3.40
C PHE A 25 -2.55 -1.99 -2.57
N ALA A 26 -1.65 -1.12 -2.10
CA ALA A 26 -0.53 -1.53 -1.26
C ALA A 26 -1.02 -2.22 0.04
N ARG A 27 -2.06 -1.69 0.68
CA ARG A 27 -2.69 -2.31 1.87
C ARG A 27 -3.37 -3.64 1.56
N ALA A 28 -3.94 -3.79 0.37
CA ALA A 28 -4.54 -5.05 -0.07
C ALA A 28 -3.49 -6.12 -0.39
N MET A 29 -2.34 -5.72 -0.93
CA MET A 29 -1.28 -6.62 -1.40
C MET A 29 -0.20 -6.94 -0.37
N TYR A 30 0.02 -6.09 0.63
CA TYR A 30 1.11 -6.25 1.58
C TYR A 30 0.63 -6.26 3.04
N ARG A 31 1.33 -7.02 3.88
CA ARG A 31 1.10 -7.06 5.33
C ARG A 31 2.44 -7.10 6.06
N ARG A 32 2.50 -6.43 7.22
CA ARG A 32 3.67 -6.53 8.10
C ARG A 32 3.64 -7.85 8.89
N CYS A 33 4.80 -8.48 9.00
CA CYS A 33 4.99 -9.64 9.86
C CYS A 33 4.80 -9.24 11.32
N THR A 34 4.06 -10.03 12.10
CA THR A 34 3.83 -9.77 13.53
C THR A 34 5.05 -10.06 14.40
N ALA A 35 6.00 -10.86 13.92
CA ALA A 35 7.20 -11.20 14.67
C ALA A 35 8.31 -10.14 14.53
N CYS A 36 8.58 -9.66 13.31
CA CYS A 36 9.72 -8.76 13.04
C CYS A 36 9.34 -7.44 12.35
N GLY A 37 8.06 -7.21 12.05
CA GLY A 37 7.60 -5.96 11.40
C GLY A 37 7.90 -5.85 9.90
N THR A 38 8.65 -6.77 9.29
CA THR A 38 8.98 -6.73 7.86
C THR A 38 7.71 -6.74 7.00
N LEU A 39 7.68 -5.87 5.99
CA LEU A 39 6.59 -5.83 5.00
C LEU A 39 6.74 -7.01 4.02
N ASN A 40 5.67 -7.77 3.86
CA ASN A 40 5.62 -8.98 3.04
C ASN A 40 4.37 -8.99 2.16
N ALA A 41 4.47 -9.64 1.00
CA ALA A 41 3.32 -9.82 0.11
C ALA A 41 2.27 -10.74 0.75
N LYS A 42 0.98 -10.47 0.46
CA LYS A 42 -0.19 -11.12 1.07
C LYS A 42 -0.30 -12.62 0.78
N ARG A 43 0.50 -13.15 -0.15
CA ARG A 43 0.46 -14.56 -0.56
C ARG A 43 1.55 -15.42 0.08
N ARG A 44 2.49 -14.85 0.83
CA ARG A 44 3.63 -15.60 1.38
C ARG A 44 3.26 -16.39 2.63
N ALA A 45 3.40 -17.71 2.65
CA ALA A 45 3.19 -18.49 3.88
C ALA A 45 4.17 -18.13 5.01
N HIS A 46 5.39 -17.69 4.67
CA HIS A 46 6.44 -17.34 5.64
C HIS A 46 7.01 -15.93 5.39
N CYS A 47 7.44 -15.27 6.47
CA CYS A 47 8.09 -13.97 6.42
C CYS A 47 9.43 -14.06 5.69
N ARG A 48 9.68 -13.18 4.72
CA ARG A 48 10.92 -13.17 3.94
C ARG A 48 12.19 -12.92 4.76
N SER A 49 12.07 -12.34 5.95
CA SER A 49 13.21 -11.90 6.76
C SER A 49 13.47 -12.83 7.93
N CYS A 50 12.44 -13.23 8.69
CA CYS A 50 12.60 -14.05 9.89
C CYS A 50 12.00 -15.46 9.76
N GLN A 51 11.46 -15.82 8.60
CA GLN A 51 10.83 -17.12 8.31
C GLN A 51 9.62 -17.51 9.18
N ALA A 52 9.20 -16.64 10.11
CA ALA A 52 7.98 -16.86 10.89
C ALA A 52 6.75 -17.05 9.99
N GLU A 53 5.85 -17.94 10.39
CA GLU A 53 4.61 -18.19 9.67
C GLU A 53 3.73 -16.93 9.62
N MET A 54 3.25 -16.60 8.43
CA MET A 54 2.38 -15.46 8.17
C MET A 54 0.93 -15.93 8.28
N LYS A 55 0.26 -15.59 9.38
CA LYS A 55 -1.16 -15.90 9.57
C LYS A 55 -2.03 -15.15 8.58
N TRP A 56 -2.36 -15.78 7.45
CA TRP A 56 -3.38 -15.29 6.54
C TRP A 56 -4.74 -15.45 7.20
N ARG A 57 -5.45 -14.33 7.40
CA ARG A 57 -6.89 -14.41 7.66
C ARG A 57 -7.51 -14.76 6.32
N LEU A 58 -7.54 -16.06 5.99
CA LEU A 58 -8.37 -16.61 4.93
C LEU A 58 -9.79 -16.13 5.26
N ARG A 59 -10.25 -15.19 4.45
CA ARG A 59 -11.66 -14.83 4.40
C ARG A 59 -12.29 -16.04 3.70
N ASN A 60 -12.87 -16.95 4.48
CA ASN A 60 -13.83 -17.91 3.98
C ASN A 60 -14.94 -17.13 3.26
#